data_AF-A0A7K2MCR9-F1
#
_entry.id   AF-A0A7K2MCR9-F1
#
_cell.length_a   1.000
_cell.length_b   1.000
_cell.length_c   1.000
_cell.angle_alpha   90.00
_cell.angle_beta   90.00
_cell.angle_gamma   90.00
#
_symmetry.space_group_name_H-M   'P 1'
#
loop_
_entity.id
_entity.type
_entity.pdbx_description
1 polymer ?
#
loop_
_entity_poly.entity_id
_entity_poly.type
_entity_poly.pdbx_seq_one_letter_code
_entity_poly.pdbx_strand_id
1 'polypeptide(L)'
;MSITLLHLIPKDPYFSPASAVSEATQAQLQQLVPEALGGYEVWDIPGTAFIDPGENWCGVRCPVCSSDIQDWWGNAMDTAALPDGYFDSLAVTVPCCSAQTDLNALDYVWAAGFARYSLVTTDPECELPLPPASVQALEDLLGTDLRQVIAQY
;
A
#
# COMPACT_ATOMS: atom_id res chain seq x y z
N MET A 1 -3.41 23.58 -0.34
CA MET A 1 -3.39 22.81 0.92
C MET A 1 -3.12 21.41 0.48
N SER A 2 -2.00 20.84 0.91
CA SER A 2 -1.69 19.45 0.62
C SER A 2 -2.33 18.58 1.70
N ILE A 3 -2.78 17.38 1.33
CA ILE A 3 -3.37 16.38 2.21
C ILE A 3 -2.39 15.20 2.30
N THR A 4 -2.16 14.71 3.51
CA THR A 4 -1.32 13.54 3.75
C THR A 4 -2.19 12.36 4.16
N LEU A 5 -2.13 11.26 3.39
CA LEU A 5 -2.80 10.01 3.74
C LEU A 5 -1.77 8.98 4.18
N LEU A 6 -1.99 8.37 5.35
CA LEU A 6 -1.32 7.14 5.73
C LEU A 6 -2.23 5.96 5.38
N HIS A 7 -1.79 5.16 4.42
CA HIS A 7 -2.40 3.88 4.09
C HIS A 7 -1.62 2.75 4.78
N LEU A 8 -2.31 1.97 5.59
CA LEU A 8 -1.82 0.68 6.08
C LEU A 8 -2.49 -0.41 5.27
N ILE A 9 -1.73 -1.02 4.37
CA ILE A 9 -2.22 -2.06 3.46
C ILE A 9 -1.59 -3.41 3.79
N PRO A 10 -2.31 -4.54 3.66
CA PRO A 10 -1.70 -5.86 3.77
C PRO A 10 -0.57 -6.06 2.76
N LYS A 11 0.48 -6.79 3.12
CA LYS A 11 1.51 -7.20 2.16
C LYS A 11 0.97 -8.19 1.12
N ASP A 12 -0.04 -8.99 1.48
CA ASP A 12 -0.82 -9.80 0.55
C ASP A 12 -1.90 -8.92 -0.12
N PRO A 13 -1.76 -8.59 -1.41
CA PRO A 13 -2.64 -7.63 -2.09
C PRO A 13 -4.07 -8.14 -2.27
N TYR A 14 -4.34 -9.43 -2.02
CA TYR A 14 -5.67 -10.04 -2.14
C TYR A 14 -6.38 -10.19 -0.79
N PHE A 15 -5.70 -9.88 0.31
CA PHE A 15 -6.25 -10.02 1.67
C PHE A 15 -7.40 -9.05 1.92
N SER A 16 -8.43 -9.56 2.60
CA SER A 16 -9.52 -8.75 3.15
C SER A 16 -9.97 -9.36 4.48
N PRO A 17 -9.97 -8.60 5.58
CA PRO A 17 -10.35 -9.11 6.89
C PRO A 17 -11.88 -9.24 7.02
N ALA A 18 -12.33 -10.02 8.00
CA ALA A 18 -13.73 -9.99 8.43
C ALA A 18 -14.07 -8.63 9.07
N SER A 19 -15.31 -8.17 8.94
CA SER A 19 -15.74 -6.83 9.40
C SER A 19 -15.40 -6.56 10.87
N ALA A 20 -15.64 -7.52 11.77
CA ALA A 20 -15.33 -7.37 13.19
C ALA A 20 -13.82 -7.18 13.47
N VAL A 21 -12.96 -7.83 12.68
CA VAL A 21 -11.50 -7.65 12.79
C VAL A 21 -11.08 -6.29 12.24
N SER A 22 -11.67 -5.86 11.13
CA SER A 22 -11.45 -4.51 10.58
C SER A 22 -11.83 -3.41 11.56
N GLU A 23 -13.02 -3.50 12.16
CA GLU A 23 -13.51 -2.52 13.15
C GLU A 23 -12.59 -2.46 14.39
N ALA A 24 -12.19 -3.63 14.92
CA ALA A 24 -11.27 -3.70 16.04
C ALA A 24 -9.90 -3.09 15.71
N THR A 25 -9.39 -3.34 14.50
CA THR A 25 -8.10 -2.81 14.06
C THR A 25 -8.17 -1.30 13.81
N GLN A 26 -9.26 -0.79 13.24
CA GLN A 26 -9.47 0.65 13.09
C GLN A 26 -9.54 1.36 14.44
N ALA A 27 -10.24 0.77 15.43
CA ALA A 27 -10.28 1.30 16.78
C ALA A 27 -8.89 1.30 17.45
N GLN A 28 -8.07 0.29 17.19
CA GLN A 28 -6.68 0.25 17.66
C GLN A 28 -5.82 1.34 16.99
N LEU A 29 -5.99 1.58 15.68
CA LEU A 29 -5.30 2.65 14.96
C LEU A 29 -5.63 4.03 15.54
N GLN A 30 -6.90 4.27 15.87
CA GLN A 30 -7.35 5.50 16.54
C GLN A 30 -6.69 5.71 17.91
N GLN A 31 -6.41 4.64 18.65
CA GLN A 31 -5.69 4.75 19.92
C GLN A 31 -4.20 5.04 19.74
N LEU A 32 -3.58 4.48 18.69
CA LEU A 32 -2.17 4.65 18.39
C LEU A 32 -1.86 6.03 17.78
N VAL A 33 -2.79 6.55 16.98
CA VAL A 33 -2.69 7.85 16.32
C VAL A 33 -3.96 8.63 16.66
N PRO A 34 -4.08 9.24 17.84
CA PRO A 34 -5.34 9.86 18.30
C PRO A 34 -5.67 11.20 17.64
N GLU A 35 -4.67 11.87 17.06
CA GLU A 35 -4.82 13.16 16.41
C GLU A 35 -4.67 12.98 14.89
N ALA A 36 -5.80 12.99 14.18
CA ALA A 36 -5.86 12.93 12.72
C ALA A 36 -6.90 13.94 12.22
N LEU A 37 -6.47 15.02 11.58
CA LEU A 37 -7.35 16.15 11.26
C LEU A 37 -8.45 15.80 10.26
N GLY A 38 -8.15 14.91 9.31
CA GLY A 38 -9.11 14.41 8.34
C GLY A 38 -9.80 13.11 8.74
N GLY A 39 -9.47 12.55 9.92
CA GLY A 39 -10.10 11.35 10.47
C GLY A 39 -9.54 10.03 9.97
N TYR A 40 -10.35 8.98 10.12
CA TYR A 40 -9.97 7.59 9.84
C TYR A 40 -11.03 6.93 8.96
N GLU A 41 -10.57 6.19 7.96
CA GLU A 41 -11.43 5.47 7.04
C GLU A 41 -10.94 4.03 6.87
N VAL A 42 -11.85 3.18 6.39
CA VAL A 42 -11.51 1.86 5.89
C VAL A 42 -11.89 1.83 4.43
N TRP A 43 -10.92 1.54 3.57
CA TRP A 43 -11.17 1.32 2.15
C TRP A 43 -11.31 -0.17 1.92
N ASP A 44 -12.54 -0.62 1.68
CA ASP A 44 -12.87 -1.96 1.19
C ASP A 44 -13.06 -1.88 -0.32
N ILE A 45 -12.03 -2.31 -1.05
CA ILE A 45 -11.91 -2.11 -2.49
C ILE A 45 -12.40 -3.38 -3.21
N PRO A 46 -13.35 -3.25 -4.16
CA PRO A 46 -13.95 -4.40 -4.85
C PRO A 46 -12.93 -5.38 -5.47
N GLY A 47 -11.86 -4.84 -6.06
CA GLY A 47 -10.75 -5.58 -6.63
C GLY A 47 -9.40 -5.07 -6.11
N THR A 48 -8.32 -5.77 -6.45
CA THR A 48 -6.96 -5.34 -6.08
C THR A 48 -6.62 -4.08 -6.85
N ALA A 49 -6.34 -2.99 -6.14
CA ALA A 49 -6.01 -1.69 -6.72
C ALA A 49 -4.60 -1.26 -6.32
N PHE A 50 -3.97 -0.43 -7.15
CA PHE A 50 -2.71 0.20 -6.82
C PHE A 50 -2.92 1.37 -5.86
N ILE A 51 -2.17 1.40 -4.77
CA ILE A 51 -2.17 2.45 -3.75
C ILE A 51 -0.87 3.24 -3.93
N ASP A 52 -1.00 4.42 -4.53
CA ASP A 52 0.12 5.28 -4.89
C ASP A 52 0.53 6.23 -3.75
N PRO A 53 1.81 6.65 -3.70
CA PRO A 53 2.29 7.60 -2.72
C PRO A 53 2.06 9.08 -3.16
N GLY A 54 1.26 9.32 -4.20
CA GLY A 54 1.00 10.67 -4.73
C GLY A 54 2.28 11.40 -5.13
N GLU A 55 2.42 12.65 -4.66
CA GLU A 55 3.61 13.48 -4.89
C GLU A 55 4.90 12.90 -4.29
N ASN A 56 4.81 11.94 -3.35
CA ASN A 56 5.99 11.24 -2.82
C ASN A 56 6.57 10.21 -3.80
N TRP A 57 5.96 9.99 -4.98
CA TRP A 57 6.48 9.07 -5.97
C TRP A 57 7.95 9.34 -6.33
N CYS A 58 8.80 8.30 -6.28
CA CYS A 58 10.24 8.41 -6.57
C CYS A 58 10.80 7.20 -7.33
N GLY A 59 9.97 6.58 -8.16
CA GLY A 59 10.42 5.52 -9.07
C GLY A 59 10.46 4.11 -8.49
N VAL A 60 10.88 3.19 -9.36
CA VAL A 60 10.74 1.74 -9.16
C VAL A 60 12.01 1.03 -9.61
N ARG A 61 12.50 0.11 -8.77
CA ARG A 61 13.67 -0.71 -9.04
C ARG A 61 13.32 -2.18 -9.11
N CYS A 62 14.15 -2.92 -9.83
CA CYS A 62 14.07 -4.36 -9.89
C CYS A 62 14.45 -4.97 -8.52
N PRO A 63 13.59 -5.80 -7.91
CA PRO A 63 13.88 -6.40 -6.61
C PRO A 63 15.01 -7.44 -6.65
N VAL A 64 15.42 -7.89 -7.85
CA VAL A 64 16.43 -8.94 -8.03
C VAL A 64 17.82 -8.37 -8.34
N CYS A 65 17.91 -7.41 -9.27
CA CYS A 65 19.20 -6.84 -9.70
C CYS A 65 19.36 -5.35 -9.40
N SER A 66 18.37 -4.74 -8.73
CA SER A 66 18.37 -3.34 -8.31
C SER A 66 18.46 -2.30 -9.44
N SER A 67 18.36 -2.73 -10.70
CA SER A 67 18.31 -1.82 -11.85
C SER A 67 17.07 -0.95 -11.78
N ASP A 68 17.20 0.31 -12.19
CA ASP A 68 16.05 1.19 -12.42
C ASP A 68 15.19 0.62 -13.56
N ILE A 69 13.90 0.48 -13.29
CA ILE A 69 12.90 -0.04 -14.23
C ILE A 69 11.70 0.90 -14.36
N GLN A 70 11.80 2.15 -13.88
CA GLN A 70 10.70 3.11 -13.89
C GLN A 70 10.12 3.33 -15.31
N ASP A 71 10.98 3.45 -16.32
CA ASP A 71 10.56 3.67 -17.72
C ASP A 71 9.72 2.52 -18.29
N TRP A 72 9.94 1.30 -17.78
CA TRP A 72 9.15 0.13 -18.17
C TRP A 72 7.87 -0.02 -17.35
N TRP A 73 7.92 0.38 -16.07
CA TRP A 73 6.87 0.11 -15.09
C TRP A 73 5.50 0.60 -15.51
N GLY A 74 5.38 1.81 -16.08
CA GLY A 74 4.08 2.36 -16.52
C GLY A 74 3.37 1.48 -17.55
N ASN A 75 4.10 1.01 -18.58
CA ASN A 75 3.53 0.10 -19.57
C ASN A 75 3.16 -1.26 -18.96
N ALA A 76 3.91 -1.73 -17.96
CA ALA A 76 3.60 -2.97 -17.26
C ALA A 76 2.31 -2.86 -16.44
N MET A 77 2.10 -1.72 -15.77
CA MET A 77 0.86 -1.39 -15.06
C MET A 77 -0.33 -1.36 -16.01
N ASP A 78 -0.23 -0.62 -17.12
CA ASP A 78 -1.29 -0.50 -18.11
C ASP A 78 -1.67 -1.85 -18.75
N THR A 79 -0.68 -2.73 -18.93
CA THR A 79 -0.90 -4.07 -19.48
C THR A 79 -1.59 -5.01 -18.49
N ALA A 80 -1.28 -4.88 -17.19
CA ALA A 80 -1.82 -5.74 -16.15
C ALA A 80 -3.20 -5.29 -15.65
N ALA A 81 -3.53 -4.00 -15.79
CA ALA A 81 -4.80 -3.44 -15.36
C ALA A 81 -5.97 -3.95 -16.23
N LEU A 82 -7.06 -4.29 -15.57
CA LEU A 82 -8.35 -4.56 -16.20
C LEU A 82 -9.04 -3.25 -16.62
N PRO A 83 -10.07 -3.31 -17.48
CA PRO A 83 -10.80 -2.11 -17.92
C PRO A 83 -11.47 -1.31 -16.80
N ASP A 84 -11.71 -1.92 -15.64
CA ASP A 84 -12.26 -1.28 -14.44
C ASP A 84 -11.18 -0.69 -13.51
N GLY A 85 -9.91 -0.83 -13.87
CA GLY A 85 -8.76 -0.32 -13.11
C GLY A 85 -8.23 -1.26 -12.03
N TYR A 86 -8.83 -2.45 -11.85
CA TYR A 86 -8.33 -3.46 -10.91
C TYR A 86 -7.34 -4.42 -11.55
N PHE A 87 -6.73 -5.26 -10.73
CA PHE A 87 -5.72 -6.23 -11.15
C PHE A 87 -6.12 -7.65 -10.71
N ASP A 88 -6.28 -8.56 -11.66
CA ASP A 88 -6.46 -9.99 -11.35
C ASP A 88 -5.12 -10.65 -11.03
N SER A 89 -4.10 -10.35 -11.83
CA SER A 89 -2.75 -10.91 -11.71
C SER A 89 -1.72 -9.78 -11.71
N LEU A 90 -0.81 -9.84 -10.73
CA LEU A 90 0.32 -8.91 -10.64
C LEU A 90 1.60 -9.49 -11.22
N ALA A 91 1.59 -10.74 -11.73
CA ALA A 91 2.77 -11.41 -12.24
C ALA A 91 3.35 -10.69 -13.47
N VAL A 92 4.65 -10.41 -13.43
CA VAL A 92 5.38 -9.71 -14.49
C VAL A 92 6.79 -10.30 -14.66
N THR A 93 7.41 -10.04 -15.81
CA THR A 93 8.82 -10.34 -16.06
C THR A 93 9.57 -9.05 -16.30
N VAL A 94 10.55 -8.75 -15.44
CA VAL A 94 11.31 -7.50 -15.53
C VAL A 94 12.29 -7.53 -16.71
N PRO A 95 12.45 -6.42 -17.47
CA PRO A 95 13.25 -6.42 -18.69
C PRO A 95 14.76 -6.42 -18.43
N CYS A 96 15.20 -5.97 -17.26
CA CYS A 96 16.62 -5.80 -16.93
C CYS A 96 17.37 -7.12 -16.72
N CYS A 97 16.73 -8.12 -16.11
CA CYS A 97 17.34 -9.41 -15.79
C CYS A 97 16.46 -10.62 -16.14
N SER A 98 15.30 -10.40 -16.76
CA SER A 98 14.33 -11.44 -17.13
C SER A 98 13.81 -12.26 -15.95
N ALA A 99 13.95 -11.78 -14.72
CA ALA A 99 13.38 -12.43 -13.55
C ALA A 99 11.85 -12.33 -13.57
N GLN A 100 11.19 -13.41 -13.13
CA GLN A 100 9.77 -13.40 -12.84
C GLN A 100 9.56 -12.87 -11.42
N THR A 101 8.60 -11.96 -11.28
CA THR A 101 8.22 -11.32 -10.02
C THR A 101 6.74 -10.93 -10.10
N ASP A 102 6.24 -10.24 -9.09
CA ASP A 102 4.97 -9.54 -9.14
C ASP A 102 5.15 -8.02 -8.99
N LEU A 103 4.18 -7.24 -9.48
CA LEU A 103 4.16 -5.78 -9.38
C LEU A 103 4.18 -5.32 -7.92
N ASN A 104 3.57 -6.04 -6.98
CA ASN A 104 3.52 -5.67 -5.56
C ASN A 104 4.85 -5.92 -4.82
N ALA A 105 5.73 -6.78 -5.35
CA ALA A 105 7.06 -7.09 -4.85
C ALA A 105 8.18 -6.26 -5.49
N LEU A 106 7.87 -5.35 -6.42
CA LEU A 106 8.87 -4.43 -6.95
C LEU A 106 9.40 -3.51 -5.83
N ASP A 107 10.64 -3.06 -5.99
CA ASP A 107 11.28 -2.17 -5.02
C ASP A 107 10.89 -0.72 -5.35
N TYR A 108 9.78 -0.27 -4.76
CA TYR A 108 9.33 1.12 -4.85
C TYR A 108 10.15 2.00 -3.91
N VAL A 109 10.80 3.04 -4.45
CA VAL A 109 11.72 3.90 -3.69
C VAL A 109 10.99 4.61 -2.53
N TRP A 110 9.78 5.08 -2.80
CA TRP A 110 8.80 5.37 -1.75
C TRP A 110 7.78 4.25 -1.74
N ALA A 111 7.43 3.79 -0.53
CA ALA A 111 6.53 2.66 -0.37
C ALA A 111 5.22 2.92 -1.12
N ALA A 112 4.91 2.02 -2.05
CA ALA A 112 3.66 1.90 -2.77
C ALA A 112 3.26 0.42 -2.75
N GLY A 113 2.05 0.07 -3.15
CA GLY A 113 1.66 -1.33 -3.21
C GLY A 113 0.28 -1.57 -3.78
N PHE A 114 -0.19 -2.80 -3.67
CA PHE A 114 -1.51 -3.19 -4.13
C PHE A 114 -2.33 -3.71 -2.97
N ALA A 115 -3.63 -3.42 -2.97
CA ALA A 115 -4.49 -3.82 -1.88
C ALA A 115 -5.95 -3.94 -2.31
N ARG A 116 -6.69 -4.78 -1.57
CA ARG A 116 -8.16 -4.76 -1.51
C ARG A 116 -8.68 -4.12 -0.23
N TYR A 117 -7.81 -3.94 0.75
CA TYR A 117 -8.13 -3.44 2.06
C TYR A 117 -7.08 -2.41 2.48
N SER A 118 -7.52 -1.26 2.98
CA SER A 118 -6.62 -0.26 3.54
C SER A 118 -7.26 0.39 4.77
N LEU A 119 -6.50 0.46 5.86
CA LEU A 119 -6.79 1.40 6.94
C LEU A 119 -6.17 2.73 6.56
N VAL A 120 -6.97 3.79 6.56
CA VAL A 120 -6.55 5.12 6.09
C VAL A 120 -6.68 6.11 7.23
N THR A 121 -5.62 6.88 7.45
CA THR A 121 -5.63 8.05 8.34
C THR A 121 -5.31 9.29 7.53
N THR A 122 -6.16 10.31 7.61
CA THR A 122 -6.00 11.57 6.88
C THR A 122 -5.44 12.64 7.81
N ASP A 123 -4.35 13.26 7.38
CA ASP A 123 -3.57 14.27 8.12
C ASP A 123 -3.27 13.84 9.57
N PRO A 124 -2.54 12.71 9.76
CA PRO A 124 -2.13 12.26 11.10
C PRO A 124 -1.09 13.21 11.70
N GLU A 125 -1.36 13.70 12.91
CA GLU A 125 -0.45 14.56 13.68
C GLU A 125 0.55 13.70 14.47
N CYS A 126 1.39 12.94 13.75
CA CYS A 126 2.44 12.11 14.32
C CYS A 126 3.63 11.95 13.36
N GLU A 127 4.75 11.40 13.85
CA GLU A 127 5.86 11.04 12.96
C GLU A 127 5.46 9.86 12.06
N LEU A 128 5.70 10.02 10.76
CA LEU A 128 5.53 8.98 9.75
C LEU A 128 6.89 8.56 9.17
N PRO A 129 7.09 7.27 8.85
CA PRO A 129 6.19 6.14 9.05
C PRO A 129 5.99 5.80 10.54
N LEU A 130 4.86 5.16 10.86
CA LEU A 130 4.58 4.72 12.22
C LEU A 130 5.68 3.78 12.74
N PRO A 131 6.00 3.82 14.05
CA PRO A 131 6.98 2.93 14.65
C PRO A 131 6.63 1.45 14.44
N PRO A 132 7.62 0.55 14.28
CA PRO A 132 7.37 -0.88 14.09
C PRO A 132 6.49 -1.51 15.17
N ALA A 133 6.60 -1.07 16.43
CA ALA A 133 5.76 -1.57 17.52
C ALA A 133 4.27 -1.24 17.34
N SER A 134 3.96 -0.05 16.80
CA SER A 134 2.59 0.36 16.52
C SER A 134 2.01 -0.44 15.36
N VAL A 135 2.82 -0.69 14.32
CA VAL A 135 2.41 -1.51 13.17
C VAL A 135 2.18 -2.96 13.60
N GLN A 136 3.09 -3.53 14.40
CA GLN A 136 2.97 -4.90 14.90
C GLN A 136 1.67 -5.13 15.68
N ALA A 137 1.25 -4.17 16.51
CA ALA A 137 -0.01 -4.28 17.24
C ALA A 137 -1.25 -4.35 16.31
N LEU A 138 -1.18 -3.72 15.13
CA LEU A 138 -2.23 -3.78 14.12
C LEU A 138 -2.15 -5.08 13.31
N GLU A 139 -0.93 -5.52 12.96
CA GLU A 139 -0.67 -6.80 12.29
C GLU A 139 -1.17 -7.99 13.12
N ASP A 140 -0.94 -7.97 14.44
CA ASP A 140 -1.38 -9.01 15.37
C ASP A 140 -2.92 -9.14 15.41
N LEU A 141 -3.64 -8.02 15.27
CA LEU A 141 -5.10 -8.01 15.21
C LEU A 141 -5.63 -8.48 13.85
N LEU A 142 -5.02 -8.01 12.75
CA LEU A 142 -5.43 -8.39 11.40
C LEU A 142 -5.03 -9.82 11.03
N GLY A 143 -3.96 -10.35 11.62
CA GLY A 143 -3.38 -11.64 11.28
C GLY A 143 -2.58 -11.63 9.97
N THR A 144 -2.10 -10.45 9.54
CA THR A 144 -1.25 -10.28 8.35
C THR A 144 -0.26 -9.14 8.55
N ASP A 145 0.89 -9.26 7.90
CA ASP A 145 1.86 -8.17 7.78
C ASP A 145 1.26 -7.00 6.99
N LEU A 146 1.66 -5.79 7.38
CA LEU A 146 1.27 -4.53 6.78
C LEU A 146 2.45 -3.83 6.09
N ARG A 147 2.11 -2.98 5.13
CA ARG A 147 2.97 -2.01 4.46
C ARG A 147 2.38 -0.63 4.68
N GLN A 148 3.23 0.34 4.99
CA GLN A 148 2.84 1.74 5.15
C GLN A 148 3.09 2.49 3.84
N VAL A 149 2.04 2.99 3.21
CA VAL A 149 2.12 3.87 2.03
C VAL A 149 1.71 5.27 2.47
N ILE A 150 2.61 6.23 2.32
CA ILE A 150 2.38 7.63 2.73
C ILE A 150 2.16 8.43 1.46
N ALA A 151 0.91 8.81 1.22
CA ALA A 151 0.52 9.56 0.03
C ALA A 151 0.39 11.06 0.32
N GLN A 152 0.89 11.87 -0.60
CA GLN A 152 0.75 13.33 -0.55
C GLN A 152 -0.01 13.81 -1.80
N TYR A 153 -1.08 14.58 -1.60
CA TYR A 153 -1.89 15.19 -2.66
C TYR A 153 -2.13 16.69 -2.42
#